data_AF-A0A7C2IGH6-F1
#
_entry.id   AF-A0A7C2IGH6-F1
#
_cell.length_a   1.000
_cell.length_b   1.000
_cell.length_c   1.000
_cell.angle_alpha   90.00
_cell.angle_beta   90.00
_cell.angle_gamma   90.00
#
_symmetry.space_group_name_H-M   'P 1'
#
loop_
_entity.id
_entity.type
_entity.pdbx_description
1 polymer ?
#
loop_
_entity_poly.entity_id
_entity_poly.type
_entity_poly.pdbx_seq_one_letter_code
_entity_poly.pdbx_strand_id
1 'polypeptide(L)'
;MLSASLHDPARASRLAGLIATPLLLLAAMVYTGFNPLLLADGDTAGTLWRFVADFFPPSRDGAFLHDLLRETATTLAIASSGLALAVLLGLPLALLTSRALDRDTLCGEAPARGWQALQRLLRGVLIVLRGVPDLVWALLLVRAAGLGSLPAVLALGLAYGGMLGKVYAEILESQPPQAAAALAASGASRLAIFGYALLPQAATELISYSVYRWECAIRASAVMGFVGAGGLGLLLDTSMRMLNGGEVGSLLLLFAALVALTEGVSRVSRAAIHSRAGGAGLAAGTLLLLTLSLLWLWPQWREAPFDVAGLWRFAQEFLRPTLRGDFLVQVGNGVLETLLVSALGSALAFIGGALLALPASNRGPRWLRAPVQLLLNFLRGTPDLLWGALAVLALGLGPAAGVLALAVHTSGVLGRLFAQTLENTPPDAEAA
;
A
#
# COMPACT_ATOMS: atom_id res chain seq x y z
N MET A 1 42.39 -19.70 30.84
CA MET A 1 41.45 -18.85 31.63
C MET A 1 40.66 -17.98 30.66
N LEU A 2 39.56 -18.50 30.11
CA LEU A 2 38.61 -17.75 29.30
C LEU A 2 37.36 -17.53 30.15
N SER A 3 37.36 -16.45 30.93
CA SER A 3 36.17 -15.97 31.62
C SER A 3 36.02 -14.47 31.37
N ALA A 4 35.98 -14.09 30.10
CA ALA A 4 35.39 -12.82 29.71
C ALA A 4 33.87 -13.03 29.82
N SER A 5 33.28 -12.40 30.82
CA SER A 5 31.87 -12.56 31.12
C SER A 5 31.04 -12.12 29.90
N LEU A 6 30.26 -13.04 29.35
CA LEU A 6 29.29 -12.81 28.27
C LEU A 6 28.11 -11.98 28.80
N HIS A 7 28.37 -10.80 29.34
CA HIS A 7 27.32 -9.85 29.72
C HIS A 7 26.89 -9.09 28.48
N ASP A 8 25.72 -9.45 27.97
CA ASP A 8 25.03 -8.68 26.95
C ASP A 8 24.83 -7.23 27.47
N PRO A 9 25.48 -6.22 26.87
CA PRO A 9 25.39 -4.83 27.31
C PRO A 9 23.98 -4.26 27.15
N ALA A 10 23.12 -4.91 26.36
CA ALA A 10 21.72 -4.56 26.16
C ALA A 10 20.76 -5.45 26.98
N ARG A 11 21.25 -6.27 27.92
CA ARG A 11 20.39 -7.20 28.69
C ARG A 11 19.22 -6.49 29.38
N ALA A 12 19.48 -5.36 30.03
CA ALA A 12 18.45 -4.61 30.76
C ALA A 12 17.38 -4.03 29.83
N SER A 13 17.79 -3.45 28.68
CA SER A 13 16.86 -2.89 27.71
C SER A 13 16.07 -3.97 26.96
N ARG A 14 16.70 -5.11 26.64
CA ARG A 14 16.02 -6.28 26.06
C ARG A 14 15.01 -6.87 27.04
N LEU A 15 15.37 -7.03 28.31
CA LEU A 15 14.49 -7.55 29.34
C LEU A 15 13.34 -6.59 29.64
N ALA A 16 13.61 -5.28 29.67
CA ALA A 16 12.58 -4.26 29.79
C ALA A 16 11.62 -4.30 28.60
N GLY A 17 12.12 -4.41 27.37
CA GLY A 17 11.28 -4.58 26.17
C GLY A 17 10.46 -5.87 26.19
N LEU A 18 11.06 -6.98 26.65
CA LEU A 18 10.41 -8.29 26.77
C LEU A 18 9.26 -8.28 27.77
N ILE A 19 9.35 -7.47 28.84
CA ILE A 19 8.30 -7.34 29.86
C ILE A 19 7.28 -6.26 29.48
N ALA A 20 7.74 -5.11 28.98
CA ALA A 20 6.89 -3.99 28.64
C ALA A 20 5.96 -4.31 27.46
N THR A 21 6.45 -5.06 26.46
CA THR A 21 5.65 -5.35 25.26
C THR A 21 4.40 -6.18 25.58
N PRO A 22 4.48 -7.33 26.30
CA PRO A 22 3.29 -8.07 26.72
C PRO A 22 2.37 -7.26 27.62
N LEU A 23 2.90 -6.45 28.54
CA LEU A 23 2.07 -5.60 29.41
C LEU A 23 1.30 -4.55 28.62
N LEU A 24 1.93 -3.91 27.63
CA LEU A 24 1.29 -2.95 26.74
C LEU A 24 0.23 -3.64 25.86
N LEU A 25 0.50 -4.85 25.36
CA LEU A 25 -0.47 -5.63 24.59
C LEU A 25 -1.66 -6.05 25.46
N LEU A 26 -1.44 -6.46 26.71
CA LEU A 26 -2.52 -6.76 27.65
C LEU A 26 -3.36 -5.52 27.96
N ALA A 27 -2.72 -4.38 28.20
CA ALA A 27 -3.43 -3.12 28.39
C ALA A 27 -4.24 -2.73 27.14
N ALA A 28 -3.68 -2.93 25.94
CA ALA A 28 -4.38 -2.72 24.68
C ALA A 28 -5.58 -3.67 24.54
N MET A 29 -5.45 -4.95 24.89
CA MET A 29 -6.57 -5.91 24.86
C MET A 29 -7.71 -5.50 25.79
N VAL A 30 -7.38 -5.09 27.02
CA VAL A 30 -8.37 -4.62 28.00
C VAL A 30 -9.07 -3.35 27.51
N TYR A 31 -8.32 -2.38 27.01
CA TYR A 31 -8.89 -1.11 26.52
C TYR A 31 -9.76 -1.29 25.28
N THR A 32 -9.30 -2.09 24.32
CA THR A 32 -10.02 -2.34 23.06
C THR A 32 -11.16 -3.35 23.19
N GLY A 33 -11.28 -4.02 24.34
CA GLY A 33 -12.21 -5.12 24.55
C GLY A 33 -11.91 -6.35 23.70
N PHE A 34 -10.72 -6.43 23.08
CA PHE A 34 -10.36 -7.57 22.24
C PHE A 34 -10.07 -8.80 23.10
N ASN A 35 -10.97 -9.78 23.05
CA ASN A 35 -10.81 -11.07 23.69
C ASN A 35 -10.71 -12.19 22.64
N PRO A 36 -9.53 -12.80 22.42
CA PRO A 36 -9.34 -13.83 21.41
C PRO A 36 -10.14 -15.11 21.71
N LEU A 37 -10.53 -15.33 22.97
CA LEU A 37 -11.33 -16.50 23.36
C LEU A 37 -12.76 -16.44 22.77
N LEU A 38 -13.29 -15.24 22.50
CA LEU A 38 -14.60 -15.08 21.87
C LEU A 38 -14.62 -15.60 20.42
N LEU A 39 -13.47 -15.62 19.75
CA LEU A 39 -13.35 -16.19 18.40
C LEU A 39 -13.43 -17.72 18.41
N ALA A 40 -13.07 -18.34 19.54
CA ALA A 40 -13.17 -19.78 19.75
C ALA A 40 -14.55 -20.21 20.29
N ASP A 41 -15.43 -19.25 20.60
CA ASP A 41 -16.79 -19.53 21.00
C ASP A 41 -17.58 -20.15 19.83
N GLY A 42 -18.35 -21.19 20.11
CA GLY A 42 -19.02 -22.00 19.09
C GLY A 42 -20.02 -21.19 18.27
N ASP A 43 -20.71 -20.24 18.90
CA ASP A 43 -21.71 -19.39 18.25
C ASP A 43 -21.06 -18.37 17.30
N THR A 44 -19.98 -17.72 17.76
CA THR A 44 -19.18 -16.77 16.95
C THR A 44 -18.54 -17.49 15.76
N ALA A 45 -17.85 -18.60 16.01
CA ALA A 45 -17.19 -19.39 14.98
C ALA A 45 -18.21 -19.95 13.97
N GLY A 46 -19.37 -20.41 14.44
CA GLY A 46 -20.45 -20.90 13.59
C GLY A 46 -21.09 -19.80 12.73
N THR A 47 -21.18 -18.57 13.23
CA THR A 47 -21.70 -17.42 12.48
C THR A 47 -20.71 -16.98 11.39
N LEU A 48 -19.43 -16.88 11.75
CA LEU A 48 -18.34 -16.64 10.81
C LEU A 48 -18.30 -17.68 9.70
N TRP A 49 -18.37 -18.96 10.08
CA TRP A 49 -18.35 -20.06 9.11
C TRP A 49 -19.55 -20.01 8.16
N ARG A 50 -20.77 -19.76 8.66
CA ARG A 50 -21.97 -19.63 7.82
C ARG A 50 -21.84 -18.51 6.80
N PHE A 51 -21.33 -17.36 7.21
CA PHE A 51 -21.13 -16.23 6.31
C PHE A 51 -20.05 -16.50 5.25
N VAL A 52 -18.92 -17.11 5.64
CA VAL A 52 -17.86 -17.51 4.69
C VAL A 52 -18.34 -18.63 3.77
N ALA A 53 -19.14 -19.57 4.27
CA ALA A 53 -19.71 -20.66 3.49
C ALA A 53 -20.67 -20.15 2.41
N ASP A 54 -21.39 -19.04 2.67
CA ASP A 54 -22.28 -18.40 1.69
C ASP A 54 -21.54 -17.86 0.46
N PHE A 55 -20.21 -17.71 0.53
CA PHE A 55 -19.39 -17.34 -0.63
C PHE A 55 -19.22 -18.49 -1.64
N PHE A 56 -19.62 -19.70 -1.26
CA PHE A 56 -19.48 -20.90 -2.05
C PHE A 56 -20.86 -21.56 -2.29
N PRO A 57 -21.29 -21.72 -3.55
CA PRO A 57 -20.53 -21.48 -4.79
C PRO A 57 -20.49 -20.00 -5.21
N PRO A 58 -19.40 -19.56 -5.85
CA PRO A 58 -19.33 -18.23 -6.45
C PRO A 58 -20.38 -18.09 -7.56
N SER A 59 -20.98 -16.90 -7.67
CA SER A 59 -21.98 -16.57 -8.68
C SER A 59 -21.44 -16.74 -10.09
N ARG A 60 -22.20 -17.45 -10.93
CA ARG A 60 -21.91 -17.67 -12.35
C ARG A 60 -22.94 -17.01 -13.26
N ASP A 61 -23.71 -16.07 -12.73
CA ASP A 61 -24.70 -15.34 -13.52
C ASP A 61 -24.01 -14.51 -14.62
N GLY A 62 -24.52 -14.63 -15.85
CA GLY A 62 -23.88 -14.05 -17.03
C GLY A 62 -23.90 -12.52 -17.02
N ALA A 63 -24.98 -11.91 -16.53
CA ALA A 63 -25.09 -10.46 -16.42
C ALA A 63 -24.11 -9.92 -15.36
N PHE A 64 -24.10 -10.55 -14.19
CA PHE A 64 -23.14 -10.22 -13.13
C PHE A 64 -21.68 -10.38 -13.60
N LEU A 65 -21.33 -11.45 -14.30
CA LEU A 65 -19.96 -11.66 -14.79
C LEU A 65 -19.53 -10.62 -15.83
N HIS A 66 -20.44 -10.14 -16.68
CA HIS A 66 -20.16 -9.04 -17.60
C HIS A 66 -19.86 -7.74 -16.82
N ASP A 67 -20.68 -7.42 -15.82
CA ASP A 67 -20.49 -6.23 -15.00
C ASP A 67 -19.19 -6.33 -14.18
N LEU A 68 -18.89 -7.51 -13.64
CA LEU A 68 -17.66 -7.82 -12.96
C LEU A 68 -16.42 -7.56 -13.84
N LEU A 69 -16.43 -7.98 -15.11
CA LEU A 69 -15.33 -7.72 -16.05
C LEU A 69 -15.23 -6.25 -16.44
N ARG A 70 -16.36 -5.57 -16.64
CA ARG A 70 -16.42 -4.13 -16.92
C ARG A 70 -15.84 -3.32 -15.76
N GLU A 71 -16.26 -3.62 -14.54
CA GLU A 71 -15.79 -2.92 -13.34
C GLU A 71 -14.33 -3.26 -13.01
N THR A 72 -13.85 -4.43 -13.41
CA THR A 72 -12.41 -4.75 -13.39
C THR A 72 -11.61 -3.84 -14.32
N ALA A 73 -12.09 -3.61 -15.54
CA ALA A 73 -11.45 -2.69 -16.48
C ALA A 73 -11.42 -1.26 -15.91
N THR A 74 -12.50 -0.81 -15.29
CA THR A 74 -12.56 0.50 -14.60
C THR A 74 -11.54 0.58 -13.45
N THR A 75 -11.46 -0.44 -12.59
CA THR A 75 -10.46 -0.52 -11.51
C THR A 75 -9.02 -0.46 -12.04
N LEU A 76 -8.70 -1.26 -13.06
CA LEU A 76 -7.36 -1.26 -13.67
C LEU A 76 -7.05 0.07 -14.33
N ALA A 77 -8.02 0.69 -15.01
CA ALA A 77 -7.84 1.98 -15.64
C ALA A 77 -7.61 3.11 -14.63
N ILE A 78 -8.36 3.11 -13.51
CA ILE A 78 -8.18 4.07 -12.41
C ILE A 78 -6.78 3.91 -11.81
N ALA A 79 -6.38 2.67 -11.47
CA ALA A 79 -5.08 2.40 -10.86
C ALA A 79 -3.91 2.79 -11.78
N SER A 80 -4.02 2.48 -13.08
CA SER A 80 -2.97 2.76 -14.07
C SER A 80 -2.85 4.24 -14.37
N SER A 81 -3.98 4.94 -14.54
CA SER A 81 -4.00 6.38 -14.79
C SER A 81 -3.55 7.17 -13.54
N GLY A 82 -4.00 6.75 -12.35
CA GLY A 82 -3.59 7.33 -11.08
C GLY A 82 -2.10 7.16 -10.81
N LEU A 83 -1.54 5.98 -11.10
CA LEU A 83 -0.10 5.77 -11.00
C LEU A 83 0.69 6.59 -12.03
N ALA A 84 0.21 6.68 -13.27
CA ALA A 84 0.87 7.50 -14.29
C ALA A 84 0.90 8.98 -13.88
N LEU A 85 -0.20 9.50 -13.33
CA LEU A 85 -0.25 10.85 -12.76
C LEU A 85 0.69 10.99 -11.55
N ALA A 86 0.75 9.97 -10.68
CA ALA A 86 1.68 9.95 -9.56
C ALA A 86 3.14 9.99 -10.01
N VAL A 87 3.53 9.25 -11.06
CA VAL A 87 4.87 9.30 -11.64
C VAL A 87 5.14 10.66 -12.29
N LEU A 88 4.16 11.21 -13.01
CA LEU A 88 4.25 12.53 -13.64
C LEU A 88 4.50 13.65 -12.63
N LEU A 89 3.88 13.57 -11.45
CA LEU A 89 4.08 14.54 -10.35
C LEU A 89 5.32 14.22 -9.51
N GLY A 90 5.51 12.94 -9.17
CA GLY A 90 6.53 12.47 -8.25
C GLY A 90 7.94 12.47 -8.83
N LEU A 91 8.13 12.04 -10.08
CA LEU A 91 9.46 11.94 -10.67
C LEU A 91 10.16 13.31 -10.78
N PRO A 92 9.53 14.40 -11.29
CA PRO A 92 10.17 15.71 -11.29
C PRO A 92 10.54 16.18 -9.88
N LEU A 93 9.64 15.99 -8.90
CA LEU A 93 9.91 16.36 -7.51
C LEU A 93 11.04 15.53 -6.90
N ALA A 94 11.16 14.25 -7.25
CA ALA A 94 12.28 13.40 -6.85
C ALA A 94 13.61 13.93 -7.40
N LEU A 95 13.66 14.27 -8.70
CA LEU A 95 14.87 14.80 -9.34
C LEU A 95 15.28 16.17 -8.76
N LEU A 96 14.31 17.01 -8.40
CA LEU A 96 14.55 18.32 -7.79
C LEU A 96 15.03 18.21 -6.34
N THR A 97 14.46 17.27 -5.58
CA THR A 97 14.76 17.12 -4.15
C THR A 97 15.95 16.22 -3.86
N SER A 98 16.28 15.27 -4.74
CA SER A 98 17.39 14.31 -4.54
C SER A 98 18.75 15.00 -4.50
N ARG A 99 19.52 14.69 -3.44
CA ARG A 99 20.91 15.16 -3.28
C ARG A 99 21.87 14.46 -4.23
N ALA A 100 21.55 13.25 -4.68
CA ALA A 100 22.39 12.52 -5.65
C ALA A 100 22.51 13.23 -7.01
N LEU A 101 21.63 14.20 -7.29
CA LEU A 101 21.62 15.00 -8.51
C LEU A 101 22.02 16.46 -8.30
N ASP A 102 22.43 16.82 -7.08
CA ASP A 102 22.83 18.18 -6.77
C ASP A 102 24.33 18.35 -7.05
N ARG A 103 24.64 19.07 -8.12
CA ARG A 103 26.01 19.21 -8.65
C ARG A 103 26.95 19.80 -7.62
N ASP A 104 26.51 20.81 -6.89
CA ASP A 104 27.32 21.49 -5.88
C ASP A 104 27.72 20.46 -4.81
N THR A 105 26.77 19.65 -4.34
CA THR A 105 27.06 18.59 -3.36
C THR A 105 27.97 17.48 -3.89
N LEU A 106 27.83 17.10 -5.17
CA LEU A 106 28.68 16.10 -5.82
C LEU A 106 30.12 16.58 -5.99
N CYS A 107 30.32 17.89 -6.19
CA CYS A 107 31.63 18.52 -6.28
C CYS A 107 32.22 18.91 -4.91
N GLY A 108 31.52 18.62 -3.82
CA GLY A 108 31.97 18.95 -2.45
C GLY A 108 31.69 20.38 -2.02
N GLU A 109 30.87 21.12 -2.78
CA GLU A 109 30.44 22.47 -2.48
C GLU A 109 29.08 22.50 -1.78
N ALA A 110 28.81 23.56 -1.01
CA ALA A 110 27.52 23.75 -0.39
C ALA A 110 26.54 24.39 -1.39
N PRO A 111 25.38 23.76 -1.68
CA PRO A 111 24.41 24.34 -2.60
C PRO A 111 23.90 25.69 -2.11
N ALA A 112 23.51 26.57 -3.02
CA ALA A 112 23.02 27.91 -2.68
C ALA A 112 21.88 27.87 -1.64
N ARG A 113 21.90 28.80 -0.67
CA ARG A 113 20.90 28.87 0.42
C ARG A 113 19.45 28.89 -0.08
N GLY A 114 19.19 29.60 -1.18
CA GLY A 114 17.86 29.65 -1.82
C GLY A 114 17.42 28.30 -2.39
N TRP A 115 18.34 27.57 -3.00
CA TRP A 115 18.09 26.21 -3.51
C TRP A 115 17.80 25.22 -2.37
N GLN A 116 18.59 25.29 -1.29
CA GLN A 116 18.33 24.47 -0.08
C GLN A 116 16.97 24.79 0.57
N ALA A 117 16.56 26.06 0.57
CA ALA A 117 15.24 26.45 1.07
C ALA A 117 14.11 25.88 0.19
N LEU A 118 14.27 25.95 -1.14
CA LEU A 118 13.32 25.36 -2.09
C LEU A 118 13.23 23.83 -1.93
N GLN A 119 14.35 23.12 -1.82
CA GLN A 119 14.35 21.68 -1.59
C GLN A 119 13.65 21.30 -0.28
N ARG A 120 13.86 22.07 0.79
CA ARG A 120 13.14 21.87 2.07
C ARG A 120 11.63 22.08 1.91
N LEU A 121 11.22 23.12 1.20
CA LEU A 121 9.81 23.38 0.88
C LEU A 121 9.20 22.21 0.09
N LEU A 122 9.84 21.78 -1.00
CA LEU A 122 9.37 20.68 -1.84
C LEU A 122 9.28 19.36 -1.06
N ARG A 123 10.26 19.06 -0.20
CA ARG A 123 10.21 17.90 0.69
C ARG A 123 9.04 18.01 1.69
N GLY A 124 8.76 19.22 2.20
CA GLY A 124 7.57 19.49 3.01
C GLY A 124 6.27 19.19 2.26
N VAL A 125 6.16 19.64 1.00
CA VAL A 125 5.00 19.33 0.14
C VAL A 125 4.83 17.83 -0.06
N LEU A 126 5.91 17.10 -0.36
CA LEU A 126 5.87 15.64 -0.52
C LEU A 126 5.39 14.93 0.77
N ILE A 127 5.82 15.41 1.94
CA ILE A 127 5.39 14.88 3.24
C ILE A 127 3.89 15.12 3.45
N VAL A 128 3.37 16.31 3.11
CA VAL A 128 1.94 16.63 3.23
C VAL A 128 1.10 15.79 2.29
N LEU A 129 1.47 15.73 1.00
CA LEU A 129 0.75 14.94 -0.02
C LEU A 129 0.66 13.46 0.38
N ARG A 130 1.76 12.90 0.90
CA ARG A 130 1.81 11.51 1.38
C ARG A 130 1.08 11.30 2.72
N GLY A 131 1.03 12.31 3.57
CA GLY A 131 0.50 12.19 4.93
C GLY A 131 -1.03 12.08 4.98
N VAL A 132 -1.71 12.66 4.00
CA VAL A 132 -3.17 12.59 3.88
C VAL A 132 -3.57 11.27 3.18
N PRO A 133 -4.46 10.46 3.78
CA PRO A 133 -4.98 9.25 3.15
C PRO A 133 -5.62 9.54 1.78
N ASP A 134 -5.45 8.62 0.84
CA ASP A 134 -6.06 8.68 -0.50
C ASP A 134 -7.59 8.82 -0.47
N LEU A 135 -8.25 8.21 0.51
CA LEU A 135 -9.69 8.38 0.74
C LEU A 135 -10.09 9.83 1.02
N VAL A 136 -9.29 10.56 1.80
CA VAL A 136 -9.56 11.96 2.16
C VAL A 136 -9.39 12.85 0.92
N TRP A 137 -8.36 12.58 0.10
CA TRP A 137 -8.21 13.23 -1.19
C TRP A 137 -9.41 12.96 -2.11
N ALA A 138 -9.88 11.71 -2.17
CA ALA A 138 -11.05 11.34 -2.97
C ALA A 138 -12.29 12.10 -2.53
N LEU A 139 -12.60 12.16 -1.23
CA LEU A 139 -13.74 12.91 -0.69
C LEU A 139 -13.69 14.41 -1.04
N LEU A 140 -12.49 15.01 -0.93
CA LEU A 140 -12.28 16.42 -1.29
C LEU A 140 -12.48 16.66 -2.79
N LEU A 141 -11.99 15.76 -3.63
CA LEU A 141 -12.10 15.86 -5.08
C LEU A 141 -13.51 15.53 -5.61
N VAL A 142 -14.26 14.66 -4.94
CA VAL A 142 -15.67 14.37 -5.28
C VAL A 142 -16.53 15.63 -5.18
N ARG A 143 -16.22 16.51 -4.22
CA ARG A 143 -16.94 17.79 -4.10
C ARG A 143 -16.76 18.69 -5.31
N ALA A 144 -15.61 18.59 -5.99
CA ALA A 144 -15.29 19.40 -7.17
C ALA A 144 -15.72 18.73 -8.47
N ALA A 145 -15.42 17.43 -8.59
CA ALA A 145 -15.53 16.67 -9.84
C ALA A 145 -16.81 15.81 -9.95
N GLY A 146 -17.61 15.75 -8.87
CA GLY A 146 -18.74 14.82 -8.76
C GLY A 146 -18.28 13.39 -8.42
N LEU A 147 -19.23 12.45 -8.45
CA LEU A 147 -18.94 11.02 -8.31
C LEU A 147 -18.33 10.48 -9.61
N GLY A 148 -17.53 9.42 -9.51
CA GLY A 148 -16.93 8.73 -10.65
C GLY A 148 -15.41 8.58 -10.57
N SER A 149 -14.84 8.12 -11.68
CA SER A 149 -13.42 7.70 -11.76
C SER A 149 -12.41 8.85 -11.71
N LEU A 150 -12.81 10.07 -12.10
CA LEU A 150 -11.92 11.24 -12.15
C LEU A 150 -11.39 11.64 -10.75
N PRO A 151 -12.23 11.87 -9.72
CA PRO A 151 -11.75 12.12 -8.36
C PRO A 151 -10.81 11.04 -7.85
N ALA A 152 -11.07 9.76 -8.16
CA ALA A 152 -10.23 8.65 -7.72
C ALA A 152 -8.85 8.65 -8.37
N VAL A 153 -8.76 8.90 -9.68
CA VAL A 153 -7.49 9.03 -10.40
C VAL A 153 -6.68 10.22 -9.87
N LEU A 154 -7.33 11.36 -9.64
CA LEU A 154 -6.68 12.55 -9.08
C LEU A 154 -6.21 12.32 -7.63
N ALA A 155 -7.02 11.66 -6.80
CA ALA A 155 -6.69 11.32 -5.42
C ALA A 155 -5.48 10.39 -5.34
N LEU A 156 -5.48 9.31 -6.13
CA LEU A 156 -4.34 8.41 -6.27
C LEU A 156 -3.10 9.16 -6.77
N GLY A 157 -3.25 9.97 -7.82
CA GLY A 157 -2.15 10.74 -8.40
C GLY A 157 -1.48 11.67 -7.40
N LEU A 158 -2.26 12.40 -6.60
CA LEU A 158 -1.74 13.31 -5.57
C LEU A 158 -1.09 12.55 -4.40
N ALA A 159 -1.80 11.60 -3.81
CA ALA A 159 -1.32 10.85 -2.65
C ALA A 159 -0.07 10.03 -2.99
N TYR A 160 -0.11 9.28 -4.10
CA TYR A 160 1.00 8.43 -4.51
C TYR A 160 2.11 9.27 -5.15
N GLY A 161 1.82 10.41 -5.77
CA GLY A 161 2.84 11.33 -6.29
C GLY A 161 3.73 11.88 -5.18
N GLY A 162 3.14 12.27 -4.05
CA GLY A 162 3.90 12.66 -2.84
C GLY A 162 4.80 11.54 -2.32
N MET A 163 4.29 10.30 -2.32
CA MET A 163 5.04 9.14 -1.89
C MET A 163 6.17 8.75 -2.86
N LEU A 164 5.87 8.63 -4.15
CA LEU A 164 6.84 8.31 -5.21
C LEU A 164 7.93 9.37 -5.27
N GLY A 165 7.60 10.66 -5.16
CA GLY A 165 8.59 11.72 -5.16
C GLY A 165 9.63 11.57 -4.04
N LYS A 166 9.19 11.22 -2.84
CA LYS A 166 10.09 10.98 -1.71
C LYS A 166 10.90 9.69 -1.89
N VAL A 167 10.24 8.58 -2.20
CA VAL A 167 10.89 7.26 -2.25
C VAL A 167 11.83 7.15 -3.46
N TYR A 168 11.48 7.70 -4.61
CA TYR A 168 12.40 7.77 -5.75
C TYR A 168 13.63 8.62 -5.42
N ALA A 169 13.49 9.74 -4.70
CA ALA A 169 14.64 10.52 -4.27
C ALA A 169 15.56 9.70 -3.35
N GLU A 170 14.99 8.94 -2.41
CA GLU A 170 15.73 8.04 -1.50
C GLU A 170 16.43 6.90 -2.27
N ILE A 171 15.76 6.28 -3.25
CA ILE A 171 16.35 5.26 -4.13
C ILE A 171 17.52 5.82 -4.95
N LEU A 172 17.42 7.06 -5.43
CA LEU A 172 18.52 7.71 -6.14
C LEU A 172 19.68 8.07 -5.20
N GLU A 173 19.38 8.49 -3.97
CA GLU A 173 20.36 8.81 -2.92
C GLU A 173 21.08 7.58 -2.36
N SER A 174 20.50 6.38 -2.47
CA SER A 174 21.14 5.13 -2.03
C SER A 174 22.15 4.58 -3.04
N GLN A 175 22.17 5.08 -4.28
CA GLN A 175 23.08 4.60 -5.31
C GLN A 175 24.52 5.05 -5.06
N PRO A 176 25.53 4.26 -5.48
CA PRO A 176 26.94 4.65 -5.41
C PRO A 176 27.19 5.97 -6.17
N PRO A 177 27.76 7.01 -5.52
CA PRO A 177 27.85 8.35 -6.10
C PRO A 177 28.99 8.51 -7.13
N GLN A 178 29.87 7.53 -7.31
CA GLN A 178 31.12 7.68 -8.06
C GLN A 178 30.88 8.05 -9.53
N ALA A 179 29.96 7.36 -10.20
CA ALA A 179 29.61 7.66 -11.59
C ALA A 179 28.96 9.05 -11.72
N ALA A 180 28.12 9.44 -10.76
CA ALA A 180 27.47 10.74 -10.75
C ALA A 180 28.47 11.88 -10.51
N ALA A 181 29.39 11.71 -9.56
CA ALA A 181 30.44 12.67 -9.24
C ALA A 181 31.44 12.85 -10.40
N ALA A 182 31.83 11.76 -11.08
CA ALA A 182 32.70 11.83 -12.25
C ALA A 182 32.05 12.62 -13.41
N LEU A 183 30.76 12.40 -13.67
CA LEU A 183 30.02 13.20 -14.65
C LEU A 183 29.82 14.65 -14.20
N ALA A 184 29.57 14.91 -12.91
CA ALA A 184 29.48 16.27 -12.39
C ALA A 184 30.80 17.05 -12.58
N ALA A 185 31.94 16.39 -12.31
CA ALA A 185 33.27 16.95 -12.49
C ALA A 185 33.61 17.27 -13.95
N SER A 186 33.07 16.51 -14.92
CA SER A 186 33.20 16.82 -16.35
C SER A 186 32.25 17.93 -16.85
N GLY A 187 31.45 18.51 -15.94
CA GLY A 187 30.53 19.58 -16.25
C GLY A 187 29.17 19.13 -16.77
N ALA A 188 28.84 17.83 -16.67
CA ALA A 188 27.57 17.29 -17.11
C ALA A 188 26.38 17.95 -16.39
N SER A 189 25.25 18.07 -17.09
CA SER A 189 24.01 18.59 -16.52
C SER A 189 23.37 17.56 -15.57
N ARG A 190 22.47 18.02 -14.70
CA ARG A 190 21.71 17.14 -13.78
C ARG A 190 20.95 16.04 -14.51
N LEU A 191 20.37 16.35 -15.67
CA LEU A 191 19.65 15.37 -16.49
C LEU A 191 20.61 14.35 -17.14
N ALA A 192 21.82 14.77 -17.52
CA ALA A 192 22.84 13.85 -18.02
C ALA A 192 23.35 12.92 -16.91
N ILE A 193 23.60 13.45 -15.70
CA ILE A 193 23.96 12.65 -14.53
C ILE A 193 22.85 11.64 -14.21
N PHE A 194 21.58 12.08 -14.21
CA PHE A 194 20.45 11.18 -14.03
C PHE A 194 20.44 10.07 -15.09
N GLY A 195 20.45 10.43 -16.37
CA GLY A 195 20.28 9.47 -17.47
C GLY A 195 21.44 8.48 -17.63
N TYR A 196 22.67 8.91 -17.36
CA TYR A 196 23.87 8.11 -17.65
C TYR A 196 24.58 7.54 -16.42
N ALA A 197 24.34 8.07 -15.21
CA ALA A 197 24.88 7.50 -13.99
C ALA A 197 23.82 6.86 -13.10
N LEU A 198 22.79 7.61 -12.68
CA LEU A 198 21.88 7.12 -11.63
C LEU A 198 20.78 6.20 -12.16
N LEU A 199 20.12 6.56 -13.26
CA LEU A 199 18.99 5.81 -13.80
C LEU A 199 19.37 4.35 -14.16
N PRO A 200 20.51 4.06 -14.81
CA PRO A 200 20.90 2.67 -15.09
C PRO A 200 21.11 1.83 -13.83
N GLN A 201 21.61 2.44 -12.75
CA GLN A 201 21.85 1.76 -11.47
C GLN A 201 20.54 1.57 -10.69
N ALA A 202 19.68 2.59 -10.67
CA ALA A 202 18.42 2.61 -9.91
C ALA A 202 17.21 2.00 -10.65
N ALA A 203 17.28 1.73 -11.96
CA ALA A 203 16.12 1.36 -12.78
C ALA A 203 15.35 0.16 -12.23
N THR A 204 16.05 -0.88 -11.78
CA THR A 204 15.44 -2.09 -11.21
C THR A 204 14.63 -1.79 -9.96
N GLU A 205 15.16 -0.97 -9.05
CA GLU A 205 14.48 -0.57 -7.81
C GLU A 205 13.30 0.36 -8.11
N LEU A 206 13.50 1.37 -8.97
CA LEU A 206 12.45 2.31 -9.37
C LEU A 206 11.26 1.59 -10.01
N ILE A 207 11.51 0.67 -10.96
CA ILE A 207 10.44 -0.08 -11.64
C ILE A 207 9.78 -1.06 -10.67
N SER A 208 10.55 -1.78 -9.85
CA SER A 208 9.98 -2.71 -8.87
C SER A 208 9.07 -2.00 -7.87
N TYR A 209 9.48 -0.83 -7.39
CA TYR A 209 8.65 0.00 -6.51
C TYR A 209 7.41 0.54 -7.22
N SER A 210 7.53 0.94 -8.49
CA SER A 210 6.40 1.41 -9.30
C SER A 210 5.34 0.33 -9.51
N VAL A 211 5.75 -0.89 -9.83
CA VAL A 211 4.84 -2.03 -10.00
C VAL A 211 4.17 -2.40 -8.67
N TYR A 212 4.91 -2.37 -7.56
CA TYR A 212 4.32 -2.56 -6.24
C TYR A 212 3.30 -1.46 -5.90
N ARG A 213 3.59 -0.20 -6.24
CA ARG A 213 2.63 0.91 -6.06
C ARG A 213 1.43 0.79 -6.99
N TRP A 214 1.60 0.27 -8.20
CA TRP A 214 0.48 -0.06 -9.09
C TRP A 214 -0.46 -1.09 -8.47
N GLU A 215 0.09 -2.15 -7.89
CA GLU A 215 -0.70 -3.16 -7.16
C GLU A 215 -1.44 -2.52 -5.97
N CYS A 216 -0.78 -1.66 -5.20
CA CYS A 216 -1.43 -0.91 -4.13
C CYS A 216 -2.56 -0.02 -4.66
N ALA A 217 -2.38 0.62 -5.83
CA ALA A 217 -3.41 1.46 -6.45
C ALA A 217 -4.64 0.63 -6.86
N ILE A 218 -4.44 -0.60 -7.36
CA ILE A 218 -5.54 -1.53 -7.67
C ILE A 218 -6.35 -1.83 -6.39
N ARG A 219 -5.69 -2.15 -5.28
CA ARG A 219 -6.40 -2.34 -3.99
C ARG A 219 -7.09 -1.07 -3.49
N ALA A 220 -6.38 0.05 -3.51
CA ALA A 220 -6.91 1.33 -3.04
C ALA A 220 -8.16 1.76 -3.82
N SER A 221 -8.22 1.44 -5.13
CA SER A 221 -9.42 1.70 -5.95
C SER A 221 -10.67 0.95 -5.45
N ALA A 222 -10.51 -0.22 -4.80
CA ALA A 222 -11.62 -0.94 -4.20
C ALA A 222 -12.22 -0.15 -3.02
N VAL A 223 -11.39 0.50 -2.21
CA VAL A 223 -11.86 1.38 -1.13
C VAL A 223 -12.53 2.64 -1.71
N MET A 224 -11.98 3.21 -2.78
CA MET A 224 -12.57 4.39 -3.44
C MET A 224 -13.94 4.10 -4.06
N GLY A 225 -14.22 2.85 -4.46
CA GLY A 225 -15.53 2.44 -4.95
C GLY A 225 -16.66 2.74 -3.95
N PHE A 226 -16.40 2.66 -2.64
CA PHE A 226 -17.35 2.99 -1.57
C PHE A 226 -17.65 4.49 -1.46
N VAL A 227 -16.74 5.33 -1.95
CA VAL A 227 -16.93 6.80 -2.04
C VAL A 227 -17.55 7.20 -3.38
N GLY A 228 -17.91 6.21 -4.21
CA GLY A 228 -18.58 6.41 -5.50
C GLY A 228 -17.60 6.64 -6.65
N ALA A 229 -16.38 6.12 -6.56
CA ALA A 229 -15.44 6.11 -7.69
C ALA A 229 -15.83 5.14 -8.82
N GLY A 230 -16.73 4.20 -8.54
CA GLY A 230 -17.03 3.05 -9.42
C GLY A 230 -16.01 1.92 -9.27
N GLY A 231 -15.96 1.02 -10.25
CA GLY A 231 -15.07 -0.13 -10.25
C GLY A 231 -15.53 -1.25 -9.32
N LEU A 232 -14.64 -2.24 -9.13
CA LEU A 232 -14.89 -3.42 -8.31
C LEU A 232 -15.30 -3.09 -6.87
N GLY A 233 -14.86 -1.95 -6.34
CA GLY A 233 -15.23 -1.51 -5.00
C GLY A 233 -16.72 -1.20 -4.84
N LEU A 234 -17.33 -0.56 -5.84
CA LEU A 234 -18.77 -0.26 -5.84
C LEU A 234 -19.60 -1.55 -5.96
N LEU A 235 -19.15 -2.47 -6.83
CA LEU A 235 -19.80 -3.77 -6.99
C LEU A 235 -19.73 -4.57 -5.68
N LEU A 236 -18.56 -4.57 -5.01
CA LEU A 236 -18.39 -5.19 -3.69
C LEU A 236 -19.26 -4.56 -2.60
N ASP A 237 -19.33 -3.23 -2.52
CA ASP A 237 -20.22 -2.55 -1.56
C ASP A 237 -21.68 -2.96 -1.77
N THR A 238 -22.11 -2.99 -3.02
CA THR A 238 -23.50 -3.33 -3.38
C THR A 238 -23.82 -4.80 -3.03
N SER A 239 -22.96 -5.75 -3.44
CA SER A 239 -23.15 -7.18 -3.14
C SER A 239 -23.12 -7.46 -1.63
N MET A 240 -22.25 -6.78 -0.87
CA MET A 240 -22.19 -6.89 0.59
C MET A 240 -23.46 -6.36 1.27
N ARG A 241 -23.98 -5.21 0.82
CA ARG A 241 -25.24 -4.64 1.36
C ARG A 241 -26.45 -5.50 1.05
N MET A 242 -26.43 -6.19 -0.10
CA MET A 242 -27.47 -7.16 -0.48
C MET A 242 -27.28 -8.53 0.18
N LEU A 243 -26.20 -8.72 0.95
CA LEU A 243 -25.83 -10.01 1.56
C LEU A 243 -25.79 -11.15 0.53
N ASN A 244 -25.37 -10.86 -0.71
CA ASN A 244 -25.24 -11.86 -1.76
C ASN A 244 -23.86 -12.50 -1.68
N GLY A 245 -23.72 -13.55 -0.88
CA GLY A 245 -22.44 -14.24 -0.68
C GLY A 245 -21.83 -14.77 -1.98
N GLY A 246 -22.64 -15.29 -2.90
CA GLY A 246 -22.17 -15.80 -4.19
C GLY A 246 -21.49 -14.73 -5.06
N GLU A 247 -22.04 -13.53 -5.13
CA GLU A 247 -21.42 -12.40 -5.83
C GLU A 247 -20.12 -11.94 -5.15
N VAL A 248 -20.13 -11.84 -3.81
CA VAL A 248 -18.94 -11.52 -3.01
C VAL A 248 -17.84 -12.56 -3.23
N GLY A 249 -18.19 -13.85 -3.29
CA GLY A 249 -17.27 -14.93 -3.60
C GLY A 249 -16.62 -14.78 -4.97
N SER A 250 -17.38 -14.44 -6.01
CA SER A 250 -16.86 -14.16 -7.36
C SER A 250 -15.93 -12.95 -7.40
N LEU A 251 -16.31 -11.86 -6.71
CA LEU A 251 -15.47 -10.67 -6.56
C LEU A 251 -14.14 -10.99 -5.87
N LEU A 252 -14.18 -11.75 -4.78
CA LEU A 252 -13.00 -12.17 -4.03
C LEU A 252 -12.05 -13.03 -4.87
N LEU A 253 -12.59 -13.99 -5.62
CA LEU A 253 -11.81 -14.82 -6.54
C LEU A 253 -11.13 -13.95 -7.60
N LEU A 254 -11.82 -12.95 -8.12
CA LEU A 254 -11.25 -12.04 -9.10
C LEU A 254 -10.18 -11.12 -8.50
N PHE A 255 -10.37 -10.59 -7.29
CA PHE A 255 -9.33 -9.85 -6.58
C PHE A 255 -8.09 -10.71 -6.34
N ALA A 256 -8.26 -11.96 -5.92
CA ALA A 256 -7.15 -12.89 -5.76
C ALA A 256 -6.42 -13.16 -7.09
N ALA A 257 -7.17 -13.31 -8.20
CA ALA A 257 -6.60 -13.46 -9.53
C ALA A 257 -5.84 -12.20 -9.99
N LEU A 258 -6.36 -11.00 -9.74
CA LEU A 258 -5.70 -9.73 -10.06
C LEU A 258 -4.39 -9.57 -9.28
N VAL A 259 -4.37 -9.90 -7.99
CA VAL A 259 -3.16 -9.84 -7.16
C VAL A 259 -2.12 -10.88 -7.62
N ALA A 260 -2.56 -12.07 -8.01
CA ALA A 260 -1.66 -13.06 -8.62
C ALA A 260 -1.08 -12.57 -9.95
N LEU A 261 -1.89 -11.90 -10.77
CA LEU A 261 -1.47 -11.32 -12.05
C LEU A 261 -0.44 -10.20 -11.86
N THR A 262 -0.64 -9.29 -10.89
CA THR A 262 0.31 -8.19 -10.61
C THR A 262 1.67 -8.71 -10.16
N GLU A 263 1.72 -9.82 -9.40
CA GLU A 263 2.97 -10.50 -9.04
C GLU A 263 3.67 -11.09 -10.28
N GLY A 264 2.90 -11.60 -11.24
CA GLY A 264 3.40 -12.01 -12.56
C GLY A 264 4.04 -10.86 -13.33
N VAL A 265 3.33 -9.72 -13.42
CA VAL A 265 3.83 -8.49 -14.06
C VAL A 265 5.13 -8.01 -13.40
N SER A 266 5.21 -8.06 -12.08
CA SER A 266 6.40 -7.69 -11.31
C SER A 266 7.62 -8.53 -11.67
N ARG A 267 7.46 -9.86 -11.80
CA ARG A 267 8.54 -10.77 -12.21
C ARG A 267 9.00 -10.54 -13.65
N VAL A 268 8.06 -10.41 -14.59
CA VAL A 268 8.36 -10.14 -16.00
C VAL A 268 9.08 -8.79 -16.15
N SER A 269 8.62 -7.77 -15.41
CA SER A 269 9.20 -6.43 -15.45
C SER A 269 10.67 -6.42 -15.02
N ARG A 270 11.01 -7.13 -13.93
CA ARG A 270 12.41 -7.26 -13.49
C ARG A 270 13.29 -7.96 -14.53
N ALA A 271 12.81 -9.06 -15.12
CA ALA A 271 13.56 -9.78 -16.14
C ALA A 271 13.77 -8.95 -17.43
N ALA A 272 12.76 -8.16 -17.82
CA ALA A 272 12.78 -7.37 -19.04
C ALA A 272 13.85 -6.25 -19.02
N ILE A 273 14.11 -5.64 -17.86
CA ILE A 273 15.04 -4.50 -17.70
C ILE A 273 16.48 -4.84 -18.09
N HIS A 274 16.90 -6.10 -17.90
CA HIS A 274 18.26 -6.53 -18.21
C HIS A 274 18.58 -6.58 -19.70
N SER A 275 17.57 -6.46 -20.57
CA SER A 275 17.75 -6.45 -22.02
C SER A 275 17.18 -5.18 -22.63
N ARG A 276 17.84 -4.63 -23.66
CA ARG A 276 17.33 -3.43 -24.37
C ARG A 276 15.95 -3.68 -24.99
N ALA A 277 15.75 -4.85 -25.59
CA ALA A 277 14.47 -5.24 -26.17
C ALA A 277 13.38 -5.40 -25.10
N GLY A 278 13.70 -6.01 -23.95
CA GLY A 278 12.77 -6.13 -22.84
C GLY A 278 12.41 -4.78 -22.22
N GLY A 279 13.39 -3.89 -22.01
CA GLY A 279 13.12 -2.53 -21.54
C GLY A 279 12.21 -1.74 -22.49
N ALA A 280 12.45 -1.83 -23.81
CA ALA A 280 11.57 -1.22 -24.81
C ALA A 280 10.17 -1.84 -24.80
N GLY A 281 10.06 -3.16 -24.66
CA GLY A 281 8.78 -3.86 -24.53
C GLY A 281 8.00 -3.46 -23.28
N LEU A 282 8.67 -3.28 -22.15
CA LEU A 282 8.06 -2.80 -20.91
C LEU A 282 7.54 -1.36 -21.04
N ALA A 283 8.34 -0.48 -21.66
CA ALA A 283 7.91 0.89 -21.94
C ALA A 283 6.68 0.90 -22.87
N ALA A 284 6.72 0.13 -23.96
CA ALA A 284 5.61 0.02 -24.90
C ALA A 284 4.35 -0.56 -24.23
N GLY A 285 4.48 -1.60 -23.41
CA GLY A 285 3.37 -2.20 -22.67
C GLY A 285 2.76 -1.24 -21.65
N THR A 286 3.58 -0.46 -20.95
CA THR A 286 3.11 0.56 -20.00
C THR A 286 2.37 1.69 -20.71
N LEU A 287 2.92 2.17 -21.84
CA LEU A 287 2.28 3.19 -22.68
C LEU A 287 0.96 2.69 -23.27
N LEU A 288 0.90 1.44 -23.73
CA LEU A 288 -0.32 0.83 -24.23
C LEU A 288 -1.37 0.72 -23.13
N LEU A 289 -1.01 0.20 -21.96
CA LEU A 289 -1.91 0.11 -20.81
C LEU A 289 -2.46 1.49 -20.42
N LEU A 290 -1.59 2.50 -20.35
CA LEU A 290 -2.00 3.87 -20.05
C LEU A 290 -2.94 4.43 -21.12
N THR A 291 -2.63 4.20 -22.40
CA THR A 291 -3.46 4.68 -23.51
C THR A 291 -4.85 4.03 -23.46
N LEU A 292 -4.92 2.72 -23.27
CA LEU A 292 -6.19 2.00 -23.13
C LEU A 292 -6.97 2.46 -21.89
N SER A 293 -6.28 2.71 -20.77
CA SER A 293 -6.89 3.22 -19.54
C SER A 293 -7.51 4.59 -19.75
N LEU A 294 -6.77 5.51 -20.39
CA LEU A 294 -7.27 6.85 -20.69
C LEU A 294 -8.42 6.80 -21.68
N LEU A 295 -8.34 5.98 -22.73
CA LEU A 295 -9.45 5.79 -23.68
C LEU A 295 -10.71 5.24 -23.02
N TRP A 296 -10.57 4.32 -22.05
CA TRP A 296 -11.69 3.76 -21.30
C TRP A 296 -12.37 4.79 -20.39
N LEU A 297 -11.58 5.63 -19.71
CA LEU A 297 -12.09 6.61 -18.75
C LEU A 297 -12.52 7.93 -19.39
N TRP A 298 -11.97 8.27 -20.57
CA TRP A 298 -12.21 9.54 -21.24
C TRP A 298 -13.69 9.90 -21.44
N PRO A 299 -14.58 8.99 -21.88
CA PRO A 299 -16.00 9.32 -22.01
C PRO A 299 -16.64 9.76 -20.69
N GLN A 300 -16.21 9.19 -19.57
CA GLN A 300 -16.72 9.51 -18.23
C GLN A 300 -16.24 10.89 -17.77
N TRP A 301 -15.05 11.31 -18.21
CA TRP A 301 -14.43 12.57 -17.78
C TRP A 301 -14.86 13.77 -18.60
N ARG A 302 -15.15 13.58 -19.89
CA ARG A 302 -15.56 14.66 -20.79
C ARG A 302 -16.80 15.42 -20.29
N GLU A 303 -17.68 14.71 -19.61
CA GLU A 303 -18.95 15.24 -19.09
C GLU A 303 -18.88 15.56 -17.58
N ALA A 304 -17.74 15.26 -16.94
CA ALA A 304 -17.58 15.49 -15.51
C ALA A 304 -17.46 17.01 -15.23
N PRO A 305 -18.33 17.59 -14.37
CA PRO A 305 -18.16 18.96 -13.94
C PRO A 305 -16.86 19.09 -13.16
N PHE A 306 -16.21 20.25 -13.15
CA PHE A 306 -15.08 20.51 -12.25
C PHE A 306 -15.17 21.92 -11.64
N ASP A 307 -15.69 22.00 -10.41
CA ASP A 307 -15.82 23.27 -9.66
C ASP A 307 -14.58 23.54 -8.79
N VAL A 308 -13.61 24.26 -9.36
CA VAL A 308 -12.40 24.70 -8.64
C VAL A 308 -12.72 25.62 -7.46
N ALA A 309 -13.73 26.49 -7.60
CA ALA A 309 -14.09 27.43 -6.55
C ALA A 309 -14.77 26.73 -5.37
N GLY A 310 -15.62 25.74 -5.64
CA GLY A 310 -16.18 24.83 -4.64
C GLY A 310 -15.11 24.02 -3.92
N LEU A 311 -14.16 23.47 -4.66
CA LEU A 311 -13.00 22.74 -4.12
C LEU A 311 -12.24 23.59 -3.10
N TRP A 312 -11.88 24.81 -3.49
CA TRP A 312 -11.11 25.72 -2.65
C TRP A 312 -11.87 26.13 -1.40
N ARG A 313 -13.16 26.47 -1.52
CA ARG A 313 -14.03 26.78 -0.36
C ARG A 313 -14.09 25.61 0.62
N PHE A 314 -14.31 24.39 0.12
CA PHE A 314 -14.35 23.19 0.95
C PHE A 314 -12.99 22.92 1.62
N ALA A 315 -11.88 23.06 0.89
CA ALA A 315 -10.54 22.92 1.45
C ALA A 315 -10.26 23.93 2.57
N GLN A 316 -10.77 25.16 2.48
CA GLN A 316 -10.64 26.17 3.53
C GLN A 316 -11.39 25.81 4.82
N GLU A 317 -12.44 24.99 4.75
CA GLU A 317 -13.17 24.53 5.95
C GLU A 317 -12.27 23.64 6.83
N PHE A 318 -11.38 22.82 6.23
CA PHE A 318 -10.40 22.02 6.97
C PHE A 318 -9.37 22.86 7.73
N LEU A 319 -9.15 24.13 7.33
CA LEU A 319 -8.23 25.04 8.01
C LEU A 319 -8.83 25.69 9.26
N ARG A 320 -10.10 25.39 9.59
CA ARG A 320 -10.79 25.90 10.78
C ARG A 320 -11.09 24.77 11.77
N PRO A 321 -10.07 24.23 12.46
CA PRO A 321 -10.28 23.14 13.41
C PRO A 321 -11.14 23.59 14.60
N THR A 322 -12.05 22.73 15.03
CA THR A 322 -12.83 22.95 16.26
C THR A 322 -11.95 22.64 17.47
N LEU A 323 -11.73 23.63 18.34
CA LEU A 323 -10.88 23.52 19.54
C LEU A 323 -11.69 23.43 20.84
N ARG A 324 -12.89 22.85 20.79
CA ARG A 324 -13.73 22.65 21.98
C ARG A 324 -13.13 21.55 22.85
N GLY A 325 -13.05 21.78 24.17
CA GLY A 325 -12.43 20.85 25.13
C GLY A 325 -12.95 19.42 25.02
N ASP A 326 -14.28 19.23 25.01
CA ASP A 326 -14.91 17.91 24.92
C ASP A 326 -14.56 17.17 23.62
N PHE A 327 -14.51 17.91 22.51
CA PHE A 327 -14.11 17.36 21.22
C PHE A 327 -12.64 16.95 21.21
N LEU A 328 -11.74 17.75 21.79
CA LEU A 328 -10.33 17.40 21.90
C LEU A 328 -10.11 16.16 22.75
N VAL A 329 -10.89 15.97 23.82
CA VAL A 329 -10.86 14.74 24.64
C VAL A 329 -11.33 13.54 23.82
N GLN A 330 -12.43 13.67 23.06
CA GLN A 330 -12.90 12.60 22.17
C GLN A 330 -11.86 12.24 21.09
N VAL A 331 -11.24 13.25 20.47
CA VAL A 331 -10.14 13.03 19.51
C VAL A 331 -8.96 12.34 20.19
N GLY A 332 -8.57 12.76 21.39
CA GLY A 332 -7.51 12.12 22.17
C GLY A 332 -7.80 10.64 22.46
N ASN A 333 -9.03 10.32 22.85
CA ASN A 333 -9.47 8.94 23.07
C ASN A 333 -9.46 8.14 21.76
N GLY A 334 -9.98 8.69 20.66
CA GLY A 334 -9.98 8.03 19.35
C GLY A 334 -8.56 7.79 18.81
N VAL A 335 -7.63 8.72 19.04
CA VAL A 335 -6.21 8.56 18.71
C VAL A 335 -5.61 7.42 19.53
N LEU A 336 -5.85 7.40 20.85
CA LEU A 336 -5.37 6.33 21.72
C LEU A 336 -5.93 4.96 21.28
N GLU A 337 -7.23 4.89 21.03
CA GLU A 337 -7.90 3.68 20.54
C GLU A 337 -7.28 3.20 19.22
N THR A 338 -7.08 4.10 18.27
CA THR A 338 -6.44 3.78 16.97
C THR A 338 -5.02 3.24 17.16
N LEU A 339 -4.23 3.85 18.06
CA LEU A 339 -2.87 3.40 18.35
C LEU A 339 -2.87 2.00 19.00
N LEU A 340 -3.78 1.74 19.93
CA LEU A 340 -3.90 0.45 20.61
C LEU A 340 -4.40 -0.65 19.67
N VAL A 341 -5.41 -0.35 18.84
CA VAL A 341 -5.90 -1.24 17.78
C VAL A 341 -4.77 -1.57 16.80
N SER A 342 -4.01 -0.56 16.36
CA SER A 342 -2.86 -0.76 15.47
C SER A 342 -1.75 -1.59 16.11
N ALA A 343 -1.42 -1.35 17.38
CA ALA A 343 -0.38 -2.09 18.10
C ALA A 343 -0.77 -3.56 18.27
N LEU A 344 -1.99 -3.82 18.74
CA LEU A 344 -2.49 -5.17 18.95
C LEU A 344 -2.67 -5.94 17.63
N GLY A 345 -3.26 -5.30 16.62
CA GLY A 345 -3.41 -5.87 15.28
C GLY A 345 -2.05 -6.20 14.64
N SER A 346 -1.05 -5.32 14.81
CA SER A 346 0.32 -5.57 14.31
C SER A 346 1.01 -6.72 15.04
N ALA A 347 0.82 -6.86 16.36
CA ALA A 347 1.38 -7.96 17.14
C ALA A 347 0.78 -9.31 16.73
N LEU A 348 -0.54 -9.38 16.58
CA LEU A 348 -1.23 -10.57 16.08
C LEU A 348 -0.82 -10.88 14.64
N ALA A 349 -0.69 -9.87 13.80
CA ALA A 349 -0.23 -10.02 12.42
C ALA A 349 1.21 -10.54 12.31
N PHE A 350 2.09 -10.10 13.21
CA PHE A 350 3.45 -10.59 13.29
C PHE A 350 3.46 -12.09 13.62
N ILE A 351 2.69 -12.51 14.62
CA ILE A 351 2.57 -13.92 15.01
C ILE A 351 1.98 -14.74 13.85
N GLY A 352 0.84 -14.33 13.29
CA GLY A 352 0.21 -15.01 12.16
C GLY A 352 1.11 -15.09 10.94
N GLY A 353 1.75 -13.98 10.57
CA GLY A 353 2.71 -13.90 9.48
C GLY A 353 3.92 -14.82 9.70
N ALA A 354 4.50 -14.83 10.89
CA ALA A 354 5.64 -15.69 11.23
C ALA A 354 5.29 -17.18 11.17
N LEU A 355 4.12 -17.57 11.69
CA LEU A 355 3.63 -18.95 11.64
C LEU A 355 3.41 -19.44 10.20
N LEU A 356 2.91 -18.57 9.32
CA LEU A 356 2.67 -18.90 7.91
C LEU A 356 3.94 -18.77 7.04
N ALA A 357 4.95 -18.02 7.47
CA ALA A 357 6.16 -17.76 6.68
C ALA A 357 6.99 -19.03 6.41
N LEU A 358 7.18 -19.87 7.43
CA LEU A 358 7.93 -21.13 7.31
C LEU A 358 7.33 -22.07 6.25
N PRO A 359 6.05 -22.47 6.34
CA PRO A 359 5.44 -23.33 5.34
C PRO A 359 5.30 -22.66 3.96
N ALA A 360 5.24 -21.32 3.89
CA ALA A 360 5.22 -20.59 2.62
C ALA A 360 6.59 -20.48 1.94
N SER A 361 7.69 -20.72 2.66
CA SER A 361 9.06 -20.61 2.16
C SER A 361 9.57 -21.94 1.56
N ASN A 362 10.76 -21.90 0.94
CA ASN A 362 11.48 -23.11 0.50
C ASN A 362 11.96 -24.02 1.65
N ARG A 363 11.82 -23.59 2.90
CA ARG A 363 12.29 -24.33 4.10
C ARG A 363 11.21 -25.18 4.76
N GLY A 364 9.94 -24.95 4.43
CA GLY A 364 8.83 -25.73 4.94
C GLY A 364 8.53 -27.00 4.13
N PRO A 365 7.50 -27.76 4.52
CA PRO A 365 7.03 -28.91 3.76
C PRO A 365 6.57 -28.49 2.36
N ARG A 366 7.12 -29.12 1.31
CA ARG A 366 6.86 -28.73 -0.10
C ARG A 366 5.37 -28.75 -0.47
N TRP A 367 4.58 -29.64 0.13
CA TRP A 367 3.15 -29.77 -0.12
C TRP A 367 2.32 -28.63 0.53
N LEU A 368 2.84 -27.98 1.58
CA LEU A 368 2.21 -26.82 2.21
C LEU A 368 2.53 -25.51 1.50
N ARG A 369 3.59 -25.46 0.69
CA ARG A 369 4.08 -24.22 0.10
C ARG A 369 3.05 -23.52 -0.77
N ALA A 370 2.52 -24.21 -1.78
CA ALA A 370 1.53 -23.65 -2.69
C ALA A 370 0.24 -23.21 -1.97
N PRO A 371 -0.41 -24.04 -1.12
CA PRO A 371 -1.64 -23.63 -0.44
C PRO A 371 -1.43 -22.48 0.55
N VAL A 372 -0.31 -22.45 1.29
CA VAL A 372 -0.04 -21.34 2.21
C VAL A 372 0.32 -20.05 1.47
N GLN A 373 1.06 -20.13 0.35
CA GLN A 373 1.28 -18.94 -0.49
C GLN A 373 -0.03 -18.41 -1.07
N LEU A 374 -0.93 -19.30 -1.49
CA LEU A 374 -2.28 -18.90 -1.95
C LEU A 374 -3.06 -18.21 -0.83
N LEU A 375 -3.03 -18.76 0.38
CA LEU A 375 -3.66 -18.16 1.55
C LEU A 375 -3.08 -16.77 1.83
N LEU A 376 -1.75 -16.62 1.90
CA LEU A 376 -1.11 -15.32 2.13
C LEU A 376 -1.48 -14.28 1.07
N ASN A 377 -1.53 -14.70 -0.20
CA ASN A 377 -1.97 -13.84 -1.30
C ASN A 377 -3.44 -13.45 -1.17
N PHE A 378 -4.30 -14.37 -0.71
CA PHE A 378 -5.71 -14.09 -0.45
C PHE A 378 -5.90 -13.11 0.72
N LEU A 379 -5.21 -13.34 1.85
CA LEU A 379 -5.24 -12.48 3.03
C LEU A 379 -4.85 -11.03 2.69
N ARG A 380 -3.74 -10.88 1.94
CA ARG A 380 -3.25 -9.57 1.46
C ARG A 380 -4.13 -8.97 0.36
N GLY A 381 -4.68 -9.81 -0.50
CA GLY A 381 -5.38 -9.37 -1.69
C GLY A 381 -6.81 -8.92 -1.44
N THR A 382 -7.43 -9.43 -0.38
CA THR A 382 -8.78 -9.07 0.04
C THR A 382 -8.82 -7.62 0.56
N PRO A 383 -9.75 -6.78 0.08
CA PRO A 383 -9.89 -5.41 0.56
C PRO A 383 -10.13 -5.31 2.07
N ASP A 384 -9.50 -4.33 2.73
CA ASP A 384 -9.57 -4.13 4.19
C ASP A 384 -11.00 -3.99 4.71
N LEU A 385 -11.88 -3.38 3.90
CA LEU A 385 -13.29 -3.21 4.22
C LEU A 385 -14.03 -4.54 4.39
N LEU A 386 -13.67 -5.56 3.63
CA LEU A 386 -14.28 -6.89 3.79
C LEU A 386 -13.83 -7.56 5.08
N TRP A 387 -12.54 -7.44 5.41
CA TRP A 387 -12.04 -7.88 6.72
C TRP A 387 -12.73 -7.14 7.85
N GLY A 388 -12.98 -5.83 7.69
CA GLY A 388 -13.77 -5.03 8.60
C GLY A 388 -15.19 -5.56 8.76
N ALA A 389 -15.91 -5.81 7.67
CA ALA A 389 -17.27 -6.34 7.69
C ALA A 389 -17.35 -7.73 8.35
N LEU A 390 -16.43 -8.63 8.01
CA LEU A 390 -16.30 -9.95 8.63
C LEU A 390 -16.03 -9.85 10.14
N ALA A 391 -15.13 -8.95 10.54
CA ALA A 391 -14.78 -8.77 11.92
C ALA A 391 -15.92 -8.14 12.73
N VAL A 392 -16.67 -7.20 12.14
CA VAL A 392 -17.87 -6.62 12.75
C VAL A 392 -18.97 -7.66 12.89
N LEU A 393 -19.14 -8.55 11.91
CA LEU A 393 -20.09 -9.65 12.00
C LEU A 393 -19.73 -10.61 13.15
N ALA A 394 -18.44 -10.88 13.35
CA ALA A 394 -17.95 -11.79 14.38
C ALA A 394 -17.99 -11.20 15.80
N LEU A 395 -17.49 -9.98 15.95
CA LEU A 395 -17.20 -9.38 17.26
C LEU A 395 -18.12 -8.20 17.59
N GLY A 396 -19.04 -7.84 16.69
CA GLY A 396 -19.83 -6.62 16.78
C GLY A 396 -19.05 -5.38 16.35
N LEU A 397 -19.75 -4.24 16.35
CA LEU A 397 -19.14 -2.94 16.09
C LEU A 397 -18.22 -2.54 17.26
N GLY A 398 -16.96 -2.20 16.97
CA GLY A 398 -16.03 -1.70 17.98
C GLY A 398 -14.54 -1.90 17.64
N PRO A 399 -13.63 -1.48 18.52
CA PRO A 399 -12.19 -1.58 18.31
C PRO A 399 -11.69 -3.01 18.14
N ALA A 400 -12.32 -3.99 18.80
CA ALA A 400 -11.98 -5.41 18.67
C ALA A 400 -12.13 -5.93 17.21
N ALA A 401 -13.16 -5.48 16.49
CA ALA A 401 -13.32 -5.81 15.07
C ALA A 401 -12.19 -5.19 14.23
N GLY A 402 -11.80 -3.95 14.54
CA GLY A 402 -10.66 -3.29 13.90
C GLY A 402 -9.34 -4.04 14.11
N VAL A 403 -9.11 -4.56 15.33
CA VAL A 403 -7.92 -5.39 15.66
C VAL A 403 -7.89 -6.64 14.79
N LEU A 404 -9.00 -7.38 14.71
CA LEU A 404 -9.09 -8.60 13.92
C LEU A 404 -8.89 -8.34 12.43
N ALA A 405 -9.58 -7.33 11.88
CA ALA A 405 -9.48 -6.98 10.47
C ALA A 405 -8.03 -6.62 10.08
N LEU A 406 -7.38 -5.77 10.88
CA LEU A 406 -6.00 -5.37 10.65
C LEU A 406 -5.03 -6.56 10.80
N ALA A 407 -5.26 -7.41 11.81
CA ALA A 407 -4.42 -8.58 12.06
C ALA A 407 -4.45 -9.57 10.88
N VAL A 408 -5.64 -9.84 10.34
CA VAL A 408 -5.83 -10.81 9.25
C VAL A 408 -5.19 -10.31 7.95
N HIS A 409 -5.48 -9.08 7.54
CA HIS A 409 -4.87 -8.49 6.34
C HIS A 409 -3.34 -8.42 6.46
N THR A 410 -2.84 -7.88 7.57
CA THR A 410 -1.41 -7.63 7.78
C THR A 410 -0.62 -8.93 7.96
N SER A 411 -1.24 -10.02 8.44
CA SER A 411 -0.64 -11.36 8.46
C SER A 411 -0.26 -11.83 7.06
N GLY A 412 -1.11 -11.57 6.07
CA GLY A 412 -0.84 -11.88 4.66
C GLY A 412 0.39 -11.13 4.13
N VAL A 413 0.46 -9.83 4.42
CA VAL A 413 1.58 -8.96 4.02
C VAL A 413 2.89 -9.40 4.69
N LEU A 414 2.91 -9.49 6.01
CA LEU A 414 4.10 -9.84 6.78
C LEU A 414 4.54 -11.27 6.50
N GLY A 415 3.62 -12.23 6.43
CA GLY A 415 3.94 -13.62 6.11
C GLY A 415 4.62 -13.77 4.75
N ARG A 416 4.18 -13.00 3.73
CA ARG A 416 4.84 -13.00 2.42
C ARG A 416 6.25 -12.39 2.49
N LEU A 417 6.41 -11.27 3.19
CA LEU A 417 7.72 -10.63 3.38
C LEU A 417 8.69 -11.54 4.15
N PHE A 418 8.24 -12.13 5.25
CA PHE A 418 9.04 -13.08 6.04
C PHE A 418 9.41 -14.32 5.23
N ALA A 419 8.47 -14.89 4.46
CA ALA A 419 8.76 -16.03 3.59
C ALA A 419 9.82 -15.69 2.53
N GLN A 420 9.74 -14.50 1.91
CA GLN A 420 10.74 -14.03 0.94
C GLN A 420 12.11 -13.80 1.60
N THR A 421 12.14 -13.19 2.78
CA THR A 421 13.38 -13.01 3.55
C THR A 421 14.02 -14.36 3.87
N LEU A 422 13.23 -15.35 4.30
CA LEU A 422 13.71 -16.72 4.47
C LEU A 422 14.26 -17.26 3.15
N GLU A 423 13.52 -17.22 2.05
CA GLU A 423 14.01 -17.73 0.75
C GLU A 423 15.33 -17.09 0.28
N ASN A 424 15.62 -15.86 0.70
CA ASN A 424 16.85 -15.13 0.36
C ASN A 424 18.03 -15.35 1.34
N THR A 425 17.82 -15.96 2.51
CA THR A 425 18.90 -16.24 3.46
C THR A 425 19.79 -17.37 2.92
N PRO A 426 21.13 -17.21 2.88
CA PRO A 426 22.05 -18.25 2.44
C PRO A 426 21.85 -19.56 3.23
N PRO A 427 21.87 -20.73 2.56
CA PRO A 427 21.70 -22.02 3.23
C PRO A 427 22.87 -22.36 4.18
N ASP A 428 24.03 -21.72 4.03
CA ASP A 428 25.25 -22.02 4.77
C ASP A 428 25.11 -21.81 6.29
N ALA A 429 24.22 -20.91 6.72
CA ALA A 429 23.96 -20.66 8.13
C ALA A 429 23.14 -21.78 8.81
N GLU A 430 22.52 -22.69 8.04
CA GLU A 430 21.69 -23.78 8.56
C GLU A 430 22.46 -25.10 8.68
N ALA A 431 23.63 -25.18 8.05
CA ALA A 431 24.50 -26.36 8.04
C ALA A 431 25.59 -26.32 9.13
N ALA A 432 25.69 -25.21 9.86
CA ALA A 432 26.58 -24.99 11.01
C ALA A 432 25.80 -25.15 12.32
#